data_AF-A0A059DUN9-F1
#
_entry.id   AF-A0A059DUN9-F1
#
_cell.length_a   1.000
_cell.length_b   1.000
_cell.length_c   1.000
_cell.angle_alpha   90.00
_cell.angle_beta   90.00
_cell.angle_gamma   90.00
#
_symmetry.space_group_name_H-M   'P 1'
#
loop_
_entity.id
_entity.type
_entity.pdbx_description
1 polymer ?
#
loop_
_entity_poly.entity_id
_entity_poly.type
_entity_poly.pdbx_seq_one_letter_code
_entity_poly.pdbx_strand_id
1 'polypeptide(L)'
;MNASPFNVETAFMLGPLAITWPVVVTWGIMAVLTIASFLMTRRLTLKPGRAQAVLELIVSTLDSEIRATVEGDPARFRPLIGTLLIFILAANWTSLVPGV
;
A
#
# COMPACT_ATOMS: atom_id res chain seq x y z
N MET A 1 -31.22 -0.41 10.32
CA MET A 1 -30.66 0.94 10.51
C MET A 1 -30.00 1.32 9.19
N ASN A 2 -30.65 2.17 8.39
CA ASN A 2 -30.14 2.52 7.07
C ASN A 2 -29.13 3.66 7.25
N ALA A 3 -27.87 3.30 7.50
CA ALA A 3 -26.79 4.28 7.44
C ALA A 3 -26.71 4.81 6.00
N SER A 4 -26.81 6.14 5.84
CA SER A 4 -26.60 6.77 4.53
C SER A 4 -25.18 6.45 4.07
N PRO A 5 -24.97 5.97 2.83
CA PRO A 5 -23.64 5.60 2.32
C PRO A 5 -22.68 6.80 2.20
N PHE A 6 -23.19 8.03 2.37
CA PHE A 6 -22.40 9.26 2.38
C PHE A 6 -22.08 9.76 3.79
N ASN A 7 -22.55 9.07 4.83
CA ASN A 7 -22.24 9.45 6.21
C ASN A 7 -20.88 8.84 6.59
N VAL A 8 -19.87 9.70 6.64
CA VAL A 8 -18.53 9.28 7.07
C VAL A 8 -18.43 9.47 8.58
N GLU A 9 -18.44 8.37 9.31
CA GLU A 9 -18.39 8.39 10.77
C GLU A 9 -17.03 8.93 11.25
N THR A 10 -17.10 9.87 12.20
CA THR A 10 -15.92 10.48 12.81
C THR A 10 -15.37 9.52 13.87
N ALA A 11 -14.09 9.18 13.77
CA ALA A 11 -13.41 8.34 14.73
C ALA A 11 -13.05 9.14 15.99
N PHE A 12 -12.41 10.31 15.84
CA PHE A 12 -12.07 11.22 16.94
C PHE A 12 -11.78 12.64 16.44
N MET A 13 -11.72 13.61 17.35
CA MET A 13 -11.38 15.00 17.04
C MET A 13 -9.99 15.35 17.57
N LEU A 14 -9.21 16.07 16.76
CA LEU A 14 -7.95 16.71 17.14
C LEU A 14 -8.17 18.22 17.15
N GLY A 15 -8.63 18.74 18.29
CA GLY A 15 -9.07 20.13 18.38
C GLY A 15 -10.23 20.40 17.41
N PRO A 16 -10.07 21.31 16.43
CA PRO A 16 -11.11 21.59 15.44
C PRO A 16 -11.17 20.56 14.29
N LEU A 17 -10.20 19.65 14.18
CA LEU A 17 -10.10 18.71 13.06
C LEU A 17 -10.80 17.38 13.39
N ALA A 18 -11.88 17.06 12.67
CA ALA A 18 -12.53 15.75 12.75
C ALA A 18 -11.76 14.72 11.91
N ILE A 19 -11.29 13.64 12.56
CA ILE A 19 -10.64 12.51 11.90
C ILE A 19 -11.65 11.39 11.74
N THR A 20 -11.90 11.00 10.49
CA THR A 20 -12.87 9.96 10.15
C THR A 20 -12.27 8.56 10.11
N TRP A 21 -13.09 7.52 10.25
CA TRP A 21 -12.62 6.12 10.15
C TRP A 21 -11.81 5.80 8.89
N PRO A 22 -12.18 6.23 7.67
CA PRO A 22 -11.37 5.98 6.48
C PRO A 22 -9.94 6.53 6.57
N VAL A 23 -9.74 7.66 7.26
CA VAL A 23 -8.41 8.26 7.48
C VAL A 23 -7.59 7.36 8.40
N VAL A 24 -8.20 6.87 9.49
CA VAL A 24 -7.54 5.95 10.43
C VAL A 24 -7.13 4.66 9.75
N VAL A 25 -8.02 4.06 8.95
CA VAL A 25 -7.72 2.84 8.18
C VAL A 25 -6.58 3.09 7.18
N THR A 26 -6.62 4.22 6.47
CA THR A 26 -5.55 4.61 5.53
C THR A 26 -4.19 4.73 6.23
N TRP A 27 -4.15 5.36 7.42
CA TRP A 27 -2.93 5.44 8.23
C TRP A 27 -2.45 4.06 8.69
N GLY A 28 -3.37 3.18 9.10
CA GLY A 28 -3.06 1.81 9.45
C GLY A 28 -2.40 1.05 8.30
N ILE A 29 -2.98 1.12 7.10
CA ILE A 29 -2.42 0.50 5.88
C ILE A 29 -1.03 1.07 5.59
N MET A 30 -0.87 2.40 5.60
CA MET A 30 0.43 3.04 5.35
C MET A 30 1.48 2.61 6.37
N ALA A 31 1.13 2.52 7.64
CA ALA A 31 2.05 2.07 8.69
C ALA A 31 2.49 0.61 8.47
N VAL A 32 1.54 -0.29 8.19
CA VAL A 32 1.83 -1.71 7.91
C VAL A 32 2.73 -1.86 6.70
N LEU A 33 2.40 -1.20 5.59
CA LEU A 33 3.20 -1.27 4.36
C LEU A 33 4.60 -0.71 4.57
N THR A 34 4.72 0.46 5.22
CA THR A 34 6.03 1.09 5.48
C THR A 34 6.92 0.20 6.35
N ILE A 35 6.37 -0.36 7.43
CA ILE A 35 7.10 -1.27 8.33
C ILE A 35 7.49 -2.54 7.59
N ALA A 36 6.56 -3.18 6.86
CA ALA A 36 6.84 -4.39 6.10
C ALA A 36 7.95 -4.15 5.07
N SER A 37 7.85 -3.09 4.27
CA SER A 37 8.87 -2.71 3.31
C SER A 37 10.23 -2.50 3.98
N PHE A 38 10.29 -1.71 5.06
CA PHE A 38 11.54 -1.48 5.79
C PHE A 38 12.15 -2.77 6.34
N LEU A 39 11.34 -3.66 6.94
CA LEU A 39 11.80 -4.92 7.48
C LEU A 39 12.34 -5.87 6.40
N MET A 40 11.75 -5.85 5.21
CA MET A 40 12.18 -6.66 4.06
C MET A 40 13.44 -6.11 3.39
N THR A 41 13.62 -4.78 3.33
CA THR A 41 14.77 -4.15 2.64
C THR A 41 16.00 -3.94 3.53
N ARG A 42 15.87 -4.01 4.86
CA ARG A 42 17.00 -3.72 5.78
C ARG A 42 18.16 -4.72 5.75
N ARG A 43 18.00 -5.91 5.13
CA ARG A 43 19.02 -6.99 5.08
C ARG A 43 19.09 -7.64 3.69
N LEU A 44 19.13 -6.83 2.63
CA LEU A 44 19.31 -7.34 1.27
C LEU A 44 20.73 -7.91 1.09
N THR A 45 20.84 -9.08 0.47
CA THR A 45 22.11 -9.77 0.21
C THR A 45 22.26 -10.09 -1.26
N LEU A 46 23.50 -10.16 -1.77
CA LEU A 46 23.76 -10.51 -3.19
C LEU A 46 23.31 -11.92 -3.55
N LYS A 47 23.30 -12.85 -2.58
CA LYS A 47 22.66 -14.15 -2.71
C LYS A 47 21.28 -14.05 -2.05
N PRO A 48 20.18 -13.88 -2.80
CA PRO A 48 18.87 -13.67 -2.22
C PRO A 48 18.39 -14.92 -1.47
N GLY A 49 17.83 -14.72 -0.27
CA GLY A 49 16.99 -15.71 0.37
C GLY A 49 15.60 -15.78 -0.28
N ARG A 50 14.75 -16.73 0.15
CA ARG A 50 13.40 -16.92 -0.41
C ARG A 50 12.54 -15.64 -0.40
N ALA A 51 12.54 -14.90 0.72
CA ALA A 51 11.75 -13.68 0.85
C ALA A 51 12.25 -12.54 -0.08
N GLN A 52 13.57 -12.42 -0.24
CA GLN A 52 14.15 -11.46 -1.17
C GLN A 52 13.83 -11.84 -2.62
N ALA A 53 13.91 -13.13 -2.97
CA ALA A 53 13.56 -13.60 -4.31
C ALA A 53 12.09 -13.31 -4.68
N VAL A 54 11.15 -13.47 -3.74
CA VAL A 54 9.74 -13.10 -3.95
C VAL A 54 9.60 -11.59 -4.18
N LEU A 55 10.29 -10.77 -3.39
CA LEU A 55 10.24 -9.31 -3.55
C LEU A 55 10.85 -8.87 -4.89
N GLU A 56 11.97 -9.45 -5.30
CA GLU A 56 12.58 -9.21 -6.61
C GLU A 56 11.66 -9.63 -7.76
N LEU A 57 10.93 -10.74 -7.62
CA LEU A 57 9.93 -11.16 -8.60
C LEU A 57 8.80 -10.13 -8.72
N ILE A 58 8.27 -9.64 -7.61
CA ILE A 58 7.22 -8.62 -7.61
C ILE A 58 7.70 -7.33 -8.29
N VAL A 59 8.89 -6.83 -7.92
CA VAL A 59 9.45 -5.59 -8.49
C VAL A 59 9.77 -5.75 -9.98
N SER A 60 10.34 -6.87 -10.39
CA SER A 60 10.63 -7.13 -11.81
C SER A 60 9.37 -7.28 -12.66
N THR A 61 8.30 -7.86 -12.11
CA THR A 61 6.98 -7.93 -12.76
C THR A 61 6.37 -6.54 -12.88
N LEU A 62 6.42 -5.72 -11.83
CA LEU A 62 5.98 -4.33 -11.87
C LEU A 62 6.73 -3.56 -12.98
N ASP A 63 8.03 -3.74 -13.08
CA ASP A 63 8.85 -3.09 -14.09
C ASP A 63 8.46 -3.48 -15.52
N SER A 64 8.13 -4.75 -15.75
CA SER A 64 7.67 -5.19 -17.07
C SER A 64 6.32 -4.56 -17.43
N GLU A 65 5.39 -4.46 -16.47
CA GLU A 65 4.09 -3.82 -16.70
C GLU A 65 4.23 -2.32 -16.99
N ILE A 66 5.11 -1.63 -16.27
CA ILE A 66 5.39 -0.21 -16.51
C ILE A 66 5.99 -0.01 -17.89
N ARG A 67 6.98 -0.83 -18.29
CA ARG A 67 7.58 -0.76 -19.63
C ARG A 67 6.60 -1.06 -20.75
N ALA A 68 5.63 -1.94 -20.51
CA ALA A 68 4.62 -2.28 -21.49
C ALA A 68 3.61 -1.13 -21.72
N THR A 69 3.43 -0.26 -20.73
CA THR A 69 2.40 0.79 -20.76
C THR A 69 2.98 2.18 -21.03
N VAL A 70 4.21 2.45 -20.59
CA VAL A 70 4.84 3.77 -20.65
C VAL A 70 6.14 3.69 -21.44
N GLU A 71 6.27 4.53 -22.46
CA GLU A 71 7.52 4.69 -23.20
C GLU A 71 8.58 5.41 -22.34
N GLY A 72 9.79 4.86 -22.29
CA GLY A 72 10.94 5.43 -21.57
C GLY A 72 11.42 4.59 -20.39
N ASP A 73 12.19 5.21 -19.49
CA ASP A 73 12.76 4.51 -18.33
C ASP A 73 11.67 4.23 -17.27
N PRO A 74 11.33 2.96 -16.99
CA PRO A 74 10.34 2.61 -15.98
C PRO A 74 10.76 3.06 -14.58
N ALA A 75 12.07 3.22 -14.30
CA ALA A 75 12.57 3.57 -12.98
C ALA A 75 11.99 4.90 -12.47
N ARG A 76 11.64 5.81 -13.37
CA ARG A 76 11.00 7.08 -13.03
C ARG A 76 9.59 6.91 -12.45
N PHE A 77 8.83 5.92 -12.93
CA PHE A 77 7.45 5.70 -12.53
C PHE A 77 7.27 4.59 -11.49
N ARG A 78 8.30 3.73 -11.31
CA ARG A 78 8.33 2.66 -10.31
C ARG A 78 7.86 3.08 -8.92
N PRO A 79 8.36 4.18 -8.32
CA PRO A 79 7.97 4.53 -6.95
C PRO A 79 6.47 4.85 -6.85
N LEU A 80 5.93 5.57 -7.84
CA LEU A 80 4.52 5.97 -7.85
C LEU A 80 3.60 4.77 -8.14
N ILE A 81 3.84 4.08 -9.26
CA ILE A 81 2.98 2.98 -9.72
C ILE A 81 3.07 1.81 -8.73
N GLY A 82 4.28 1.48 -8.26
CA GLY A 82 4.48 0.40 -7.30
C GLY A 82 3.82 0.65 -5.95
N THR A 83 3.96 1.86 -5.40
CA THR A 83 3.30 2.20 -4.13
C THR A 83 1.78 2.23 -4.28
N LEU A 84 1.25 2.79 -5.37
CA LEU A 84 -0.19 2.77 -5.65
C LEU A 84 -0.71 1.34 -5.76
N LEU A 85 -0.05 0.47 -6.52
CA LEU A 85 -0.46 -0.92 -6.69
C LEU A 85 -0.53 -1.65 -5.35
N ILE A 86 0.55 -1.58 -4.57
CA ILE A 86 0.62 -2.27 -3.27
C ILE A 86 -0.39 -1.67 -2.29
N PHE A 87 -0.56 -0.35 -2.27
CA PHE A 87 -1.54 0.33 -1.43
C PHE A 87 -2.98 -0.07 -1.78
N ILE A 88 -3.34 -0.03 -3.07
CA ILE A 88 -4.69 -0.41 -3.54
C ILE A 88 -4.96 -1.88 -3.25
N LEU A 89 -3.99 -2.77 -3.49
CA LEU A 89 -4.12 -4.19 -3.17
C LEU A 89 -4.39 -4.40 -1.68
N ALA A 90 -3.62 -3.73 -0.81
CA ALA A 90 -3.79 -3.81 0.64
C ALA A 90 -5.13 -3.21 1.11
N ALA A 91 -5.53 -2.08 0.54
CA ALA A 91 -6.81 -1.41 0.82
C ALA A 91 -8.01 -2.29 0.42
N ASN A 92 -7.94 -2.92 -0.75
CA ASN A 92 -8.98 -3.84 -1.20
C ASN A 92 -9.07 -5.07 -0.29
N TRP A 93 -7.92 -5.61 0.16
CA TRP A 93 -7.90 -6.75 1.08
C TRP A 93 -8.36 -6.41 2.49
N THR A 94 -8.29 -5.15 2.91
CA THR A 94 -8.78 -4.75 4.24
C THR A 94 -10.30 -4.94 4.36
N SER A 95 -11.04 -4.85 3.24
CA SER A 95 -12.48 -5.19 3.20
C SER A 95 -12.80 -6.65 3.54
N LEU A 96 -11.80 -7.53 3.47
CA LEU A 96 -11.94 -8.95 3.82
C LEU A 96 -11.77 -9.19 5.32
N VAL A 97 -11.28 -8.21 6.08
CA VAL A 97 -11.08 -8.29 7.53
C VAL A 97 -12.35 -7.81 8.22
N PRO A 98 -13.06 -8.67 8.97
CA PRO A 98 -14.29 -8.27 9.64
C PRO A 98 -14.03 -7.15 10.65
N GLY A 99 -14.75 -6.03 10.53
CA GLY A 99 -14.62 -4.88 11.44
C GLY A 99 -13.64 -3.80 10.97
N VAL A 100 -13.08 -3.93 9.76
CA VAL A 100 -12.42 -2.85 9.02
C VAL A 100 -13.27 -2.47 7.81
#